data_AF-A0A1U9UQT1-F1
#
_entry.id   AF-A0A1U9UQT1-F1
#
_cell.length_a   1.000
_cell.length_b   1.000
_cell.length_c   1.000
_cell.angle_alpha   90.00
_cell.angle_beta   90.00
_cell.angle_gamma   90.00
#
_symmetry.space_group_name_H-M   'P 1'
#
loop_
_entity.id
_entity.type
_entity.pdbx_description
1 polymer ?
#
loop_
_entity_poly.entity_id
_entity_poly.type
_entity_poly.pdbx_seq_one_letter_code
_entity_poly.pdbx_strand_id
1 'polypeptide(L)'
;MTDRDDGMARSGRSNLFGKMAAEIPKVKVPWETREALEARACEVGMSLSEFVRELLMISAHGEEVMKSIYAERIGVVARKG
;
A
#
# COMPACT_ATOMS: atom_id res chain seq x y z
N MET A 1 18.75 24.72 28.76
CA MET A 1 19.00 25.33 27.43
C MET A 1 20.31 24.72 26.94
N THR A 2 20.29 23.56 26.30
CA THR A 2 19.80 23.37 24.93
C THR A 2 19.28 21.95 24.72
N ASP A 3 18.06 21.85 24.18
CA ASP A 3 17.56 20.69 23.45
C ASP A 3 18.58 20.25 22.41
N ARG A 4 19.08 19.02 22.54
CA ARG A 4 19.54 18.24 21.39
C ARG A 4 18.52 17.12 21.23
N ASP A 5 17.41 17.47 20.60
CA ASP A 5 16.54 16.50 19.94
C ASP A 5 17.36 15.95 18.76
N ASP A 6 18.16 14.93 19.05
CA ASP A 6 18.88 14.16 18.05
C ASP A 6 17.84 13.62 17.07
N GLY A 7 17.86 14.22 15.88
CA GLY A 7 16.85 14.05 14.85
C GLY A 7 16.49 12.59 14.68
N MET A 8 15.26 12.25 15.10
CA MET A 8 14.56 11.05 14.66
C MET A 8 14.74 10.97 13.15
N ALA A 9 15.65 10.11 12.71
CA ALA A 9 15.81 9.74 11.33
C ALA A 9 14.46 9.15 10.91
N ARG A 10 13.60 10.00 10.35
CA ARG A 10 12.35 9.61 9.71
C ARG A 10 12.79 8.78 8.51
N SER A 11 13.01 7.49 8.71
CA SER A 11 13.10 6.50 7.63
C SER A 11 11.72 6.46 7.00
N GLY A 12 11.44 7.50 6.21
CA GLY A 12 10.17 7.76 5.56
C GLY A 12 9.95 6.80 4.41
N ARG A 13 9.89 5.50 4.70
CA ARG A 13 9.02 4.61 3.96
C ARG A 13 7.60 4.89 4.45
N SER A 14 7.11 6.09 4.16
CA SER A 14 5.68 6.35 4.27
C SER A 14 5.01 5.40 3.30
N ASN A 15 4.32 4.40 3.83
CA ASN A 15 3.38 3.62 3.05
C ASN A 15 2.44 4.59 2.31
N LEU A 16 2.05 4.26 1.08
CA LEU A 16 1.26 5.13 0.20
C LEU A 16 -0.01 5.66 0.91
N PHE A 17 -0.60 4.80 1.74
CA PHE A 17 -1.83 5.03 2.48
C PHE A 17 -1.61 5.56 3.91
N GLY A 18 -0.38 5.95 4.24
CA GLY A 18 0.01 6.32 5.61
C GLY A 18 -0.18 5.16 6.60
N LYS A 19 -0.56 5.50 7.83
CA LYS A 19 -0.86 4.54 8.89
C LYS A 19 -2.24 3.91 8.65
N MET A 20 -2.26 2.67 8.16
CA MET A 20 -3.50 1.91 7.97
C MET A 20 -3.91 1.27 9.30
N ALA A 21 -4.91 1.85 9.98
CA ALA A 21 -5.34 1.42 11.31
C ALA A 21 -6.57 0.49 11.31
N ALA A 22 -7.35 0.48 10.22
CA ALA A 22 -8.55 -0.35 10.10
C ALA A 22 -8.20 -1.73 9.50
N GLU A 23 -8.66 -2.80 10.16
CA GLU A 23 -8.59 -4.17 9.66
C GLU A 23 -9.95 -4.56 9.05
N ILE A 24 -9.93 -5.21 7.89
CA ILE A 24 -11.12 -5.82 7.30
C ILE A 24 -11.26 -7.24 7.88
N PRO A 25 -12.49 -7.72 8.17
CA PRO A 25 -12.69 -9.06 8.72
C PRO A 25 -11.92 -10.16 7.96
N LYS A 26 -11.43 -11.17 8.69
CA LYS A 26 -10.76 -12.33 8.09
C LYS A 26 -11.74 -13.17 7.28
N VAL A 27 -11.72 -13.00 5.96
CA VAL A 27 -12.57 -13.75 5.02
C VAL A 27 -11.93 -15.12 4.72
N LYS A 28 -12.71 -16.19 4.86
CA LYS A 28 -12.33 -17.52 4.37
C LYS A 28 -12.83 -17.67 2.93
N VAL A 29 -11.96 -18.13 2.05
CA VAL A 29 -12.25 -18.41 0.64
C VAL A 29 -11.89 -19.85 0.29
N PRO A 30 -12.46 -20.43 -0.78
CA PRO A 30 -12.00 -21.70 -1.32
C PRO A 30 -10.50 -21.68 -1.65
N TRP A 31 -9.86 -22.85 -1.61
CA TRP A 31 -8.41 -22.97 -1.84
C TRP A 31 -8.01 -22.51 -3.24
N GLU A 32 -8.81 -22.88 -4.24
CA GLU A 32 -8.62 -22.54 -5.65
C GLU A 32 -8.68 -21.02 -5.86
N THR A 33 -9.52 -20.33 -5.09
CA THR A 33 -9.61 -18.86 -5.14
C THR A 33 -8.34 -18.23 -4.59
N ARG A 34 -7.81 -18.76 -3.47
CA ARG A 34 -6.55 -18.28 -2.90
C ARG A 34 -5.39 -18.47 -3.89
N GLU A 35 -5.24 -19.66 -4.47
CA GLU A 35 -4.17 -19.96 -5.43
C GLU A 35 -4.26 -19.06 -6.66
N ALA A 36 -5.46 -18.82 -7.19
CA ALA A 36 -5.65 -17.92 -8.33
C ALA A 36 -5.26 -16.47 -7.99
N LEU A 37 -5.56 -15.99 -6.78
CA LEU A 37 -5.14 -14.66 -6.33
C LEU A 37 -3.63 -14.58 -6.12
N GLU A 38 -3.01 -15.64 -5.60
CA GLU A 38 -1.56 -15.72 -5.37
C GLU A 38 -0.78 -15.75 -6.69
N ALA A 39 -1.27 -16.48 -7.69
CA ALA A 39 -0.72 -16.48 -9.04
C ALA A 39 -0.76 -15.06 -9.66
N ARG A 40 -1.90 -14.37 -9.58
CA ARG A 40 -2.03 -12.99 -10.08
C ARG A 40 -1.14 -11.99 -9.33
N ALA A 41 -1.02 -12.13 -8.01
CA ALA A 41 -0.11 -11.31 -7.22
C ALA A 41 1.34 -11.48 -7.69
N CYS A 42 1.75 -12.73 -7.96
CA CYS A 42 3.07 -13.06 -8.50
C CYS A 42 3.30 -12.42 -9.89
N GLU A 43 2.32 -12.49 -10.79
CA GLU A 43 2.38 -11.89 -12.14
C GLU A 43 2.68 -10.38 -12.11
N VAL A 44 2.17 -9.66 -11.10
CA VAL A 44 2.39 -8.21 -10.93
C VAL A 44 3.48 -7.86 -9.92
N GLY A 45 4.21 -8.86 -9.41
CA GLY A 45 5.32 -8.65 -8.47
C GLY A 45 4.91 -8.15 -7.08
N MET A 46 3.71 -8.50 -6.61
CA MET A 46 3.18 -8.10 -5.30
C MET A 46 3.02 -9.31 -4.36
N SER A 47 3.04 -9.07 -3.05
CA SER A 47 2.55 -10.08 -2.11
C SER A 47 1.04 -10.24 -2.22
N LEU A 48 0.50 -11.41 -1.83
CA LEU A 48 -0.96 -11.64 -1.81
C LEU A 48 -1.70 -10.57 -0.99
N SER A 49 -1.15 -10.17 0.15
CA SER A 49 -1.74 -9.14 1.01
C SER A 49 -1.76 -7.76 0.37
N GLU A 50 -0.72 -7.38 -0.37
CA GLU A 50 -0.70 -6.11 -1.12
C GLU A 50 -1.70 -6.17 -2.27
N PHE A 51 -1.69 -7.24 -3.04
CA PHE A 51 -2.59 -7.43 -4.17
C PHE A 51 -4.07 -7.37 -3.76
N VAL A 52 -4.46 -8.09 -2.71
CA VAL A 52 -5.83 -8.06 -2.19
C VAL A 52 -6.20 -6.68 -1.67
N ARG A 53 -5.27 -5.96 -1.05
CA ARG A 53 -5.51 -4.58 -0.59
C ARG A 53 -5.79 -3.65 -1.77
N GLU A 54 -4.98 -3.71 -2.83
CA GLU A 54 -5.19 -2.91 -4.04
C GLU A 54 -6.54 -3.23 -4.69
N LEU A 55 -6.89 -4.51 -4.83
CA LEU A 55 -8.21 -4.91 -5.33
C LEU A 55 -9.35 -4.30 -4.52
N LEU A 56 -9.25 -4.34 -3.18
CA LEU A 56 -10.28 -3.79 -2.30
C LEU A 56 -10.37 -2.26 -2.42
N MET A 57 -9.24 -1.56 -2.49
CA MET A 57 -9.24 -0.11 -2.62
C MET A 57 -9.72 0.35 -4.00
N ILE A 58 -9.33 -0.32 -5.09
CA ILE A 58 -9.87 -0.07 -6.42
C ILE A 58 -11.38 -0.33 -6.44
N SER A 59 -11.84 -1.43 -5.83
CA SER A 59 -13.27 -1.73 -5.76
C SER A 59 -14.05 -0.71 -4.93
N ALA A 60 -13.47 -0.13 -3.88
CA ALA A 60 -14.16 0.80 -2.98
C ALA A 60 -14.10 2.27 -3.45
N HIS A 61 -13.01 2.67 -4.10
CA HIS A 61 -12.72 4.08 -4.43
C HIS A 61 -12.62 4.35 -5.93
N GLY A 62 -12.53 3.30 -6.76
CA GLY A 62 -12.32 3.41 -8.19
C GLY A 62 -10.83 3.55 -8.56
N GLU A 63 -10.53 3.18 -9.80
CA GLU A 63 -9.16 3.15 -10.35
C GLU A 63 -8.51 4.54 -10.40
N GLU A 64 -9.28 5.57 -10.79
CA GLU A 64 -8.75 6.93 -10.97
C GLU A 64 -8.27 7.55 -9.65
N VAL A 65 -8.99 7.30 -8.55
CA VAL A 65 -8.56 7.73 -7.22
C VAL A 65 -7.22 7.06 -6.88
N MET A 66 -7.10 5.75 -7.13
CA MET A 66 -5.88 5.02 -6.84
C MET A 66 -4.70 5.54 -7.66
N LYS A 67 -4.86 5.74 -8.97
CA LYS A 67 -3.85 6.35 -9.84
C LYS A 67 -3.37 7.70 -9.31
N SER A 68 -4.28 8.55 -8.84
CA SER A 68 -3.92 9.87 -8.30
C SER A 68 -3.02 9.77 -7.05
N ILE A 69 -3.30 8.82 -6.15
CA ILE A 69 -2.50 8.58 -4.94
C ILE A 69 -1.11 8.04 -5.33
N TYR A 70 -1.02 7.13 -6.29
CA TYR A 70 0.27 6.64 -6.81
C TYR A 70 1.09 7.74 -7.48
N ALA A 71 0.45 8.60 -8.28
CA ALA A 71 1.09 9.73 -8.92
C ALA A 71 1.66 10.74 -7.91
N GLU A 72 0.96 10.98 -6.79
CA GLU A 72 1.45 11.85 -5.71
C GLU A 72 2.79 11.34 -5.15
N ARG A 73 2.93 10.02 -4.90
CA ARG A 73 4.19 9.43 -4.43
C ARG A 73 5.31 9.62 -5.45
N ILE A 74 5.04 9.38 -6.73
CA ILE A 74 6.03 9.62 -7.79
C ILE A 74 6.46 11.08 -7.76
N GLY A 75 5.52 12.02 -7.63
CA GLY A 75 5.82 13.45 -7.52
C GLY A 75 6.68 13.81 -6.30
N VAL A 76 6.43 13.18 -5.14
CA VAL A 76 7.26 13.38 -3.94
C VAL A 76 8.68 12.84 -4.14
N VAL A 77 8.84 11.67 -4.76
CA VAL A 77 10.16 11.08 -5.07
C VAL A 77 10.90 11.94 -6.09
N ALA A 78 10.24 12.33 -7.18
CA ALA A 78 10.81 13.14 -8.25
C ALA A 78 11.27 14.53 -7.77
N ARG A 79 10.60 15.14 -6.79
CA ARG A 79 11.01 16.42 -6.18
C ARG A 79 12.19 16.32 -5.21
N LYS A 80 12.53 15.10 -4.76
CA LYS A 80 13.63 14.84 -3.82
C LYS A 80 14.93 14.40 -4.50
N GLY A 81 14.89 14.07 -5.79
CA GLY A 81 16.08 13.86 -6.63
C GLY A 81 16.47 15.16 -7.33
#